data_AF-A0A662T9R7-F1
#
_entry.id   AF-A0A662T9R7-F1
#
_cell.length_a   1.000
_cell.length_b   1.000
_cell.length_c   1.000
_cell.angle_alpha   90.00
_cell.angle_beta   90.00
_cell.angle_gamma   90.00
#
_symmetry.space_group_name_H-M   'P 1'
#
loop_
_entity.id
_entity.type
_entity.pdbx_description
1 polymer ?
#
loop_
_entity_poly.entity_id
_entity_poly.type
_entity_poly.pdbx_seq_one_letter_code
_entity_poly.pdbx_strand_id
1 'polypeptide(L)'
;KTRWKSIKIPEPLYNKIIDIAKTSDRYIYQVIEEAFTFYINQWRRTRRKEGIPRLDKCAWYVYKLAQSIGAFKENPTIENYNKLIKTIDQISERLLVDTSLLRHVLERLHPRKTKKLTTDDKIELNDVAKLVISDIIVKLLFEEEPEEVEI
;
A
#
# COMPACT_ATOMS: atom_id res chain seq x y z
N LYS A 1 -15.88 -36.72 17.92
CA LYS A 1 -15.17 -37.88 17.31
C LYS A 1 -14.43 -37.41 16.08
N THR A 2 -13.11 -37.56 16.04
CA THR A 2 -12.28 -37.23 14.88
C THR A 2 -12.57 -38.22 13.75
N ARG A 3 -12.82 -37.72 12.53
CA ARG A 3 -13.01 -38.55 11.33
C ARG A 3 -11.70 -38.58 10.55
N TRP A 4 -11.14 -39.78 10.38
CA TRP A 4 -9.88 -39.98 9.68
C TRP A 4 -10.11 -40.21 8.18
N LYS A 5 -9.16 -39.77 7.36
CA LYS A 5 -9.14 -39.90 5.89
C LYS A 5 -7.74 -40.34 5.47
N SER A 6 -7.65 -41.13 4.40
CA SER A 6 -6.37 -41.55 3.81
C SER A 6 -6.03 -40.71 2.58
N ILE A 7 -4.74 -40.45 2.40
CA ILE A 7 -4.17 -39.78 1.22
C ILE A 7 -3.15 -40.71 0.58
N LYS A 8 -3.09 -40.74 -0.75
CA LYS A 8 -2.02 -41.45 -1.47
C LYS A 8 -0.87 -40.48 -1.68
N ILE A 9 0.32 -40.88 -1.23
CA ILE A 9 1.54 -40.09 -1.39
C ILE A 9 2.67 -40.98 -1.92
N PRO A 10 3.64 -40.41 -2.66
CA PRO A 10 4.81 -41.16 -3.11
C PRO A 10 5.60 -41.75 -1.94
N GLU A 11 6.10 -42.97 -2.12
CA GLU A 11 6.91 -43.68 -1.12
C GLU A 11 8.11 -42.88 -0.60
N PRO A 12 8.88 -42.15 -1.43
CA PRO A 12 9.98 -41.33 -0.95
C PRO A 12 9.54 -40.22 0.02
N LEU A 13 8.33 -39.68 -0.17
CA LEU A 13 7.77 -38.64 0.69
C LEU A 13 7.26 -39.23 2.01
N TYR A 14 6.60 -40.39 1.94
CA TYR A 14 6.15 -41.13 3.12
C TYR A 14 7.31 -41.45 4.07
N ASN A 15 8.42 -41.96 3.54
CA ASN A 15 9.60 -42.29 4.33
C ASN A 15 10.18 -41.05 5.03
N LYS A 16 10.29 -39.93 4.32
CA LYS A 16 10.74 -38.64 4.92
C LYS A 16 9.83 -38.17 6.05
N ILE A 17 8.51 -38.27 5.88
CA ILE A 17 7.55 -37.87 6.91
C ILE A 17 7.68 -38.76 8.15
N ILE A 18 7.87 -40.07 7.95
CA ILE A 18 8.11 -41.01 9.06
C ILE A 18 9.39 -40.66 9.81
N ASP A 19 10.49 -40.40 9.09
CA ASP A 19 11.77 -40.10 9.72
C ASP A 19 11.64 -38.85 10.60
N ILE A 20 11.01 -37.79 10.08
CA ILE A 20 10.74 -36.56 10.85
C ILE A 20 9.83 -36.84 12.05
N ALA A 21 8.77 -37.64 11.88
CA ALA A 21 7.84 -37.99 12.96
C ALA A 21 8.55 -38.77 14.08
N LYS A 22 9.43 -39.70 13.74
CA LYS A 22 10.24 -40.48 14.69
C LYS A 22 11.24 -39.61 15.44
N THR A 23 11.97 -38.74 14.72
CA THR A 23 12.97 -37.86 15.34
C THR A 23 12.33 -36.81 16.24
N SER A 24 11.13 -36.37 15.90
CA SER A 24 10.42 -35.30 16.62
C SER A 24 9.47 -35.80 17.71
N ASP A 25 9.33 -37.12 17.88
CA ASP A 25 8.35 -37.77 18.77
C ASP A 25 6.91 -37.25 18.58
N ARG A 26 6.47 -37.19 17.31
CA ARG A 26 5.15 -36.67 16.92
C ARG A 26 4.40 -37.65 16.03
N TYR A 27 3.08 -37.55 16.02
CA TYR A 27 2.27 -38.30 15.06
C TYR A 27 2.45 -37.76 13.64
N ILE A 28 2.40 -38.65 12.64
CA ILE A 28 2.52 -38.31 11.21
C ILE A 28 1.59 -37.16 10.80
N TYR A 29 0.35 -37.16 11.28
CA TYR A 29 -0.62 -36.11 10.92
C TYR A 29 -0.22 -34.72 11.45
N GLN A 30 0.45 -34.65 12.62
CA GLN A 30 0.89 -33.39 13.21
C GLN A 30 2.05 -32.79 12.42
N VAL A 31 2.97 -33.64 11.95
CA VAL A 31 4.07 -33.22 11.06
C VAL A 31 3.52 -32.66 9.75
N ILE A 32 2.53 -33.33 9.17
CA ILE A 32 1.85 -32.86 7.95
C ILE A 32 1.13 -31.54 8.21
N GLU A 33 0.36 -31.44 9.30
CA GLU A 33 -0.36 -30.22 9.68
C GLU A 33 0.59 -29.03 9.87
N GLU A 34 1.71 -29.23 10.56
CA GLU A 34 2.73 -28.21 10.78
C GLU A 34 3.40 -27.78 9.46
N ALA A 35 3.74 -28.74 8.60
CA ALA A 35 4.31 -28.45 7.27
C ALA A 35 3.33 -27.65 6.40
N PHE A 36 2.05 -28.03 6.38
CA PHE A 36 1.01 -27.27 5.67
C PHE A 36 0.80 -25.89 6.27
N THR A 37 0.76 -25.78 7.60
CA THR A 37 0.62 -24.50 8.31
C THR A 37 1.80 -23.59 8.00
N PHE A 38 3.02 -24.12 8.01
CA PHE A 38 4.22 -23.40 7.63
C PHE A 38 4.16 -22.94 6.17
N TYR A 39 3.81 -23.83 5.24
CA TYR A 39 3.66 -23.50 3.83
C TYR A 39 2.62 -22.40 3.59
N ILE A 40 1.43 -22.52 4.20
CA ILE A 40 0.36 -21.51 4.11
C ILE A 40 0.84 -20.18 4.68
N ASN A 41 1.52 -20.19 5.84
CA ASN A 41 2.02 -18.96 6.46
C ASN A 41 3.14 -18.31 5.65
N GLN A 42 4.04 -19.11 5.08
CA GLN A 42 5.12 -18.64 4.22
C GLN A 42 4.54 -18.03 2.94
N TRP A 43 3.62 -18.73 2.27
CA TRP A 43 2.94 -18.22 1.07
C TRP A 43 2.16 -16.92 1.36
N ARG A 44 1.41 -16.87 2.47
CA ARG A 44 0.71 -15.65 2.91
C ARG A 44 1.67 -14.50 3.21
N ARG A 45 2.83 -14.77 3.81
CA ARG A 45 3.87 -13.75 4.07
C ARG A 45 4.50 -13.24 2.77
N THR A 46 4.76 -14.10 1.80
CA THR A 46 5.29 -13.72 0.48
C THR A 46 4.31 -12.82 -0.26
N ARG A 47 3.02 -13.18 -0.30
CA ARG A 47 1.97 -12.32 -0.90
C ARG A 47 1.79 -10.97 -0.19
N ARG A 48 1.94 -10.93 1.14
CA ARG A 48 1.96 -9.65 1.87
C ARG A 48 3.17 -8.79 1.54
N LYS A 49 4.29 -9.40 1.13
CA LYS A 49 5.54 -8.71 0.77
C LYS A 49 5.54 -8.18 -0.67
N GLU A 50 4.82 -8.82 -1.58
CA GLU A 50 4.64 -8.38 -2.98
C GLU A 50 4.06 -6.94 -3.04
N GLY A 51 3.12 -6.60 -2.15
CA GLY A 51 2.54 -5.25 -2.07
C GLY A 51 3.36 -4.19 -1.28
N ILE A 52 4.46 -4.57 -0.60
CA ILE A 52 5.22 -3.64 0.26
C ILE A 52 5.82 -2.47 -0.53
N PRO A 53 6.46 -2.67 -1.70
CA PRO A 53 7.00 -1.56 -2.47
C PRO A 53 5.93 -0.57 -2.95
N ARG A 54 4.71 -1.06 -3.28
CA ARG A 54 3.57 -0.22 -3.70
C ARG A 54 2.97 0.54 -2.52
N LEU A 55 2.74 -0.14 -1.39
CA LEU A 55 2.25 0.48 -0.17
C LEU A 55 3.21 1.56 0.33
N ASP A 56 4.51 1.27 0.38
CA ASP A 56 5.54 2.22 0.81
C ASP A 56 5.59 3.44 -0.13
N LYS A 57 5.56 3.21 -1.45
CA LYS A 57 5.47 4.29 -2.45
C LYS A 57 4.23 5.16 -2.22
N CYS A 58 3.06 4.56 -2.02
CA CYS A 58 1.82 5.31 -1.79
C CYS A 58 1.87 6.10 -0.47
N ALA A 59 2.30 5.45 0.62
CA ALA A 59 2.48 6.08 1.93
C ALA A 59 3.43 7.27 1.87
N TRP A 60 4.53 7.16 1.11
CA TRP A 60 5.48 8.24 0.89
C TRP A 60 4.85 9.47 0.24
N TYR A 61 4.03 9.28 -0.79
CA TYR A 61 3.36 10.39 -1.46
C TYR A 61 2.21 10.99 -0.64
N VAL A 62 1.47 10.17 0.11
CA VAL A 62 0.48 10.67 1.08
C VAL A 62 1.16 11.55 2.11
N TYR A 63 2.28 11.09 2.69
CA TYR A 63 3.05 11.85 3.66
C TYR A 63 3.58 13.17 3.09
N LYS A 64 4.21 13.13 1.90
CA LYS A 64 4.69 14.35 1.22
C LYS A 64 3.57 15.36 0.98
N LEU A 65 2.42 14.90 0.51
CA LEU A 65 1.29 15.77 0.22
C LEU A 65 0.82 16.45 1.51
N ALA A 66 0.59 15.67 2.57
CA ALA A 66 0.14 16.19 3.86
C ALA A 66 1.12 17.24 4.42
N GLN A 67 2.43 16.96 4.35
CA GLN A 67 3.47 17.87 4.83
C GLN A 67 3.56 19.16 4.00
N SER A 68 3.55 19.05 2.66
CA SER A 68 3.58 20.21 1.77
C SER A 68 2.35 21.11 1.95
N ILE A 69 1.17 20.51 2.17
CA ILE A 69 -0.06 21.24 2.48
C ILE A 69 0.02 21.92 3.84
N GLY A 70 0.48 21.21 4.87
CA GLY A 70 0.69 21.79 6.20
C GLY A 70 1.60 23.02 6.16
N ALA A 71 2.75 22.89 5.48
CA ALA A 71 3.71 23.98 5.30
C ALA A 71 3.10 25.18 4.55
N PHE A 72 2.34 24.95 3.48
CA PHE A 72 1.67 26.02 2.73
C PHE A 72 0.55 26.69 3.54
N LYS A 73 -0.24 25.92 4.29
CA LYS A 73 -1.32 26.43 5.14
C LYS A 73 -0.82 27.31 6.27
N GLU A 74 0.31 26.94 6.85
CA GLU A 74 0.94 27.69 7.94
C GLU A 74 1.62 28.96 7.41
N ASN A 75 2.36 28.82 6.31
CA ASN A 75 3.10 29.93 5.70
C ASN A 75 2.96 29.91 4.17
N PRO A 76 1.99 30.64 3.58
CA PRO A 76 1.70 30.62 2.15
C PRO A 76 2.69 31.47 1.35
N THR A 77 3.95 31.04 1.33
CA THR A 77 5.01 31.66 0.52
C THR A 77 5.05 31.08 -0.89
N ILE A 78 5.67 31.81 -1.83
CA ILE A 78 5.94 31.32 -3.19
C ILE A 78 6.76 30.03 -3.16
N GLU A 79 7.69 29.91 -2.22
CA GLU A 79 8.51 28.71 -2.04
C GLU A 79 7.65 27.50 -1.63
N ASN A 80 6.82 27.65 -0.61
CA ASN A 80 5.95 26.56 -0.15
C ASN A 80 4.90 26.19 -1.20
N TYR A 81 4.38 27.17 -1.93
CA TYR A 81 3.51 26.94 -3.09
C TYR A 81 4.21 26.07 -4.15
N ASN A 82 5.43 26.44 -4.56
CA ASN A 82 6.18 25.70 -5.57
C ASN A 82 6.53 24.27 -5.11
N LYS A 83 6.86 24.08 -3.82
CA LYS A 83 7.08 22.74 -3.25
C LYS A 83 5.81 21.88 -3.30
N LEU A 84 4.66 22.48 -3.00
CA LEU A 84 3.38 21.80 -3.08
C LEU A 84 3.00 21.43 -4.52
N ILE A 85 3.15 22.37 -5.47
CA ILE A 85 2.94 22.10 -6.91
C ILE A 85 3.84 20.97 -7.40
N LYS A 86 5.14 20.99 -7.06
CA LYS A 86 6.05 19.90 -7.42
C LYS A 86 5.61 18.55 -6.83
N THR A 87 5.07 18.56 -5.62
CA THR A 87 4.54 17.34 -4.98
C THR A 87 3.32 16.82 -5.74
N ILE A 88 2.43 17.72 -6.15
CA ILE A 88 1.23 17.42 -6.95
C ILE A 88 1.61 16.84 -8.31
N ASP A 89 2.55 17.46 -9.02
CA ASP A 89 3.03 16.97 -10.31
C ASP A 89 3.64 15.56 -10.17
N GLN A 90 4.43 15.33 -9.12
CA GLN A 90 4.96 13.98 -8.84
C GLN A 90 3.86 12.94 -8.59
N ILE A 91 2.78 13.30 -7.89
CA ILE A 91 1.65 12.40 -7.65
C ILE A 91 0.96 12.09 -8.99
N SER A 92 0.68 13.11 -9.79
CA SER A 92 0.06 12.96 -11.11
C SER A 92 0.90 12.09 -12.04
N GLU A 93 2.21 12.31 -12.12
CA GLU A 93 3.09 11.60 -13.05
C GLU A 93 3.44 10.19 -12.58
N ARG A 94 3.73 10.02 -11.29
CA ARG A 94 4.31 8.77 -10.75
C ARG A 94 3.29 7.82 -10.17
N LEU A 95 2.15 8.35 -9.75
CA LEU A 95 1.01 7.57 -9.28
C LEU A 95 -0.17 7.66 -10.24
N LEU A 96 -0.14 8.43 -11.34
CA LEU A 96 -1.26 8.50 -12.29
C LEU A 96 -2.60 8.73 -11.58
N VAL A 97 -2.59 9.62 -10.58
CA VAL A 97 -3.76 10.05 -9.81
C VAL A 97 -4.13 11.46 -10.27
N ASP A 98 -5.41 11.70 -10.50
CA ASP A 98 -5.88 13.04 -10.88
C ASP A 98 -5.71 14.01 -9.70
N THR A 99 -5.10 15.15 -10.00
CA THR A 99 -4.85 16.22 -9.02
C THR A 99 -5.38 17.57 -9.48
N SER A 100 -6.17 17.58 -10.57
CA SER A 100 -6.64 18.79 -11.25
C SER A 100 -7.43 19.70 -10.31
N LEU A 101 -8.29 19.14 -9.46
CA LEU A 101 -9.10 19.91 -8.50
C LEU A 101 -8.23 20.63 -7.46
N LEU A 102 -7.25 19.93 -6.89
CA LEU A 102 -6.31 20.51 -5.92
C LEU A 102 -5.46 21.61 -6.58
N ARG A 103 -5.02 21.39 -7.83
CA ARG A 103 -4.28 22.40 -8.59
C ARG A 103 -5.12 23.65 -8.84
N HIS A 104 -6.40 23.49 -9.19
CA HIS A 104 -7.31 24.61 -9.39
C HIS A 104 -7.50 25.46 -8.12
N VAL A 105 -7.69 24.82 -6.97
CA VAL A 105 -7.78 25.51 -5.67
C VAL A 105 -6.49 26.28 -5.38
N LEU A 106 -5.32 25.68 -5.63
CA LEU A 106 -4.04 26.33 -5.41
C LEU A 106 -3.81 27.54 -6.32
N GLU A 107 -4.22 27.48 -7.59
CA GLU A 107 -4.09 28.62 -8.52
C GLU A 107 -4.89 29.85 -8.07
N ARG A 108 -6.04 29.63 -7.42
CA ARG A 108 -6.81 30.69 -6.75
C ARG A 108 -6.09 31.20 -5.51
N LEU A 109 -5.54 30.31 -4.70
CA LEU A 109 -4.82 30.61 -3.44
C LEU A 109 -3.36 31.03 -3.64
N HIS A 110 -2.94 31.33 -4.86
CA HIS A 110 -1.56 31.65 -5.19
C HIS A 110 -1.02 32.81 -4.31
N PRO A 111 0.17 32.71 -3.70
CA PRO A 111 0.73 33.72 -2.78
C PRO A 111 0.80 35.15 -3.30
N ARG A 112 0.93 35.32 -4.62
CA ARG A 112 0.90 36.64 -5.29
C ARG A 112 -0.48 37.29 -5.28
N LYS A 113 -1.56 36.49 -5.22
CA LYS A 113 -2.96 36.96 -5.18
C LYS A 113 -3.45 37.03 -3.73
N THR A 114 -3.09 36.04 -2.93
CA THR A 114 -3.59 35.86 -1.57
C THR A 114 -2.40 35.78 -0.61
N LYS A 115 -2.19 36.84 0.18
CA LYS A 115 -1.08 36.91 1.14
C LYS A 115 -1.33 36.10 2.42
N LYS A 116 -2.60 35.85 2.76
CA LYS A 116 -3.02 35.11 3.95
C LYS A 116 -4.23 34.26 3.62
N LEU A 117 -4.16 32.99 4.00
CA LEU A 117 -5.27 32.05 3.83
C LEU A 117 -6.30 32.25 4.94
N THR A 118 -7.57 32.29 4.56
CA THR A 118 -8.70 32.28 5.48
C THR A 118 -8.90 30.89 6.08
N THR A 119 -9.78 30.78 7.07
CA THR A 119 -10.17 29.48 7.63
C THR A 119 -10.84 28.61 6.56
N ASP A 120 -11.69 29.20 5.73
CA ASP A 120 -12.41 28.49 4.67
C ASP A 120 -11.45 27.97 3.60
N ASP A 121 -10.45 28.77 3.19
CA ASP A 121 -9.40 28.32 2.26
C ASP A 121 -8.64 27.11 2.80
N LYS A 122 -8.37 27.10 4.12
CA LYS A 122 -7.66 26.00 4.79
C LYS A 122 -8.52 24.74 4.88
N ILE A 123 -9.84 24.88 5.04
CA ILE A 123 -10.79 23.77 5.05
C ILE A 123 -10.89 23.19 3.64
N GLU A 124 -11.11 24.04 2.64
CA GLU A 124 -11.22 23.62 1.25
C GLU A 124 -9.95 22.90 0.78
N LEU A 125 -8.76 23.41 1.12
CA LEU A 125 -7.48 22.73 0.86
C LEU A 125 -7.43 21.34 1.48
N ASN A 126 -7.93 21.16 2.71
CA ASN A 126 -7.97 19.86 3.35
C ASN A 126 -8.93 18.90 2.63
N ASP A 127 -10.09 19.39 2.21
CA ASP A 127 -11.10 18.58 1.53
C ASP A 127 -10.57 18.05 0.21
N VAL A 128 -10.00 18.92 -0.63
CA VAL A 128 -9.42 18.49 -1.91
C VAL A 128 -8.17 17.63 -1.75
N ALA A 129 -7.37 17.87 -0.71
CA ALA A 129 -6.24 17.01 -0.38
C ALA A 129 -6.66 15.60 0.02
N LYS A 130 -7.72 15.51 0.85
CA LYS A 130 -8.28 14.25 1.29
C LYS A 130 -8.82 13.45 0.11
N LEU A 131 -9.41 14.11 -0.90
CA LEU A 131 -9.83 13.45 -2.14
C LEU A 131 -8.63 12.81 -2.85
N VAL A 132 -7.55 13.56 -3.09
CA VAL A 132 -6.32 13.01 -3.70
C VAL A 132 -5.75 11.85 -2.89
N ILE A 133 -5.72 11.95 -1.56
CA ILE A 133 -5.27 10.85 -0.69
C ILE A 133 -6.18 9.62 -0.84
N SER A 134 -7.50 9.84 -0.91
CA SER A 134 -8.46 8.76 -1.10
C SER A 134 -8.24 8.07 -2.44
N ASP A 135 -7.98 8.83 -3.50
CA ASP A 135 -7.69 8.27 -4.82
C ASP A 135 -6.38 7.46 -4.83
N ILE A 136 -5.33 7.93 -4.14
CA ILE A 136 -4.09 7.16 -3.95
C ILE A 136 -4.38 5.83 -3.24
N ILE A 137 -5.22 5.85 -2.20
CA ILE A 137 -5.58 4.64 -1.43
C ILE A 137 -6.44 3.69 -2.28
N VAL A 138 -7.45 4.20 -2.98
CA VAL A 138 -8.30 3.42 -3.88
C VAL A 138 -7.42 2.76 -4.96
N LYS A 139 -6.53 3.52 -5.58
CA LYS A 139 -5.59 2.98 -6.57
C LYS A 139 -4.72 1.86 -5.99
N LEU A 140 -4.21 2.03 -4.77
CA LEU A 140 -3.44 0.99 -4.07
C LEU A 140 -4.27 -0.28 -3.82
N LEU A 141 -5.56 -0.14 -3.49
CA LEU A 141 -6.44 -1.26 -3.13
C LEU A 141 -7.01 -2.00 -4.35
N PHE A 142 -7.24 -1.30 -5.46
CA PHE A 142 -8.03 -1.81 -6.58
C PHE A 142 -7.28 -1.95 -7.91
N GLU A 143 -6.06 -1.39 -8.07
CA GLU A 143 -5.24 -1.76 -9.23
C GLU A 143 -4.52 -3.09 -8.96
N GLU A 144 -5.03 -4.16 -9.56
CA GLU A 144 -4.30 -5.42 -9.72
C GLU A 144 -3.07 -5.19 -10.62
N GLU A 145 -1.99 -5.92 -10.36
CA GLU A 145 -0.81 -5.89 -11.22
C GLU A 145 -1.22 -6.20 -12.67
N PRO A 146 -0.59 -5.58 -13.70
CA PRO A 146 -0.72 -6.14 -15.04
C PRO A 146 -0.28 -7.60 -14.95
N GLU A 147 -1.16 -8.53 -15.31
CA GLU A 147 -0.82 -9.94 -15.48
C GLU A 147 0.50 -10.00 -16.25
N GLU A 148 1.53 -10.58 -15.64
CA GLU A 148 2.74 -10.93 -16.39
C GLU A 148 2.27 -11.79 -17.56
N VAL A 149 2.39 -11.23 -18.77
CA VAL A 149 2.13 -11.97 -20.00
C VAL A 149 3.13 -13.11 -20.00
N GLU A 150 2.67 -14.33 -19.70
CA GLU A 150 3.44 -15.55 -19.89
C GLU A 150 3.85 -15.60 -21.38
N ILE A 151 5.15 -15.46 -21.64
CA ILE A 151 5.78 -15.68 -22.95
C ILE A 151 6.18 -17.15 -23.05
#